data_AF-A0A940J6L7-F1
#
_entry.id   AF-A0A940J6L7-F1
#
_cell.length_a   1.000
_cell.length_b   1.000
_cell.length_c   1.000
_cell.angle_alpha   90.00
_cell.angle_beta   90.00
_cell.angle_gamma   90.00
#
_symmetry.space_group_name_H-M   'P 1'
#
loop_
_entity.id
_entity.type
_entity.pdbx_description
1 polymer ?
#
loop_
_entity_poly.entity_id
_entity_poly.type
_entity_poly.pdbx_seq_one_letter_code
_entity_poly.pdbx_strand_id
1 'polypeptide(L)'
;MKNLMSHKKAQRGFTLIELAIIIAVLGILGAVGAVKIASMNEDAKKAGELTAVSNARSALAMAVAKANGAKVTPTNVADNMDGTTAVSGVDITWGKYKVTLTGSQTDVTGVATASYTP
;
A
#
# COMPACT_ATOMS: atom_id res chain seq x y z
N MET A 1 -60.61 28.95 -32.32
CA MET A 1 -60.23 28.31 -31.05
C MET A 1 -58.72 28.45 -30.87
N LYS A 2 -58.29 28.96 -29.70
CA LYS A 2 -56.94 28.90 -29.09
C LYS A 2 -55.73 29.44 -29.89
N ASN A 3 -55.37 30.69 -29.58
CA ASN A 3 -54.00 31.19 -29.66
C ASN A 3 -53.11 30.39 -28.70
N LEU A 4 -52.10 29.69 -29.23
CA LEU A 4 -50.99 29.15 -28.44
C LEU A 4 -49.82 30.14 -28.51
N MET A 5 -49.75 31.04 -27.52
CA MET A 5 -48.54 31.84 -27.30
C MET A 5 -47.43 30.90 -26.81
N SER A 6 -46.52 30.51 -27.71
CA SER A 6 -45.34 29.73 -27.36
C SER A 6 -44.35 30.62 -26.59
N HIS A 7 -44.29 30.45 -25.27
CA HIS A 7 -43.24 31.01 -24.43
C HIS A 7 -41.91 30.34 -24.79
N LYS A 8 -41.12 30.91 -25.70
CA LYS A 8 -39.70 30.57 -25.82
C LYS A 8 -39.02 30.93 -24.49
N LYS A 9 -38.73 29.93 -23.64
CA LYS A 9 -37.80 30.11 -22.52
C LYS A 9 -36.47 30.55 -23.09
N ALA A 10 -35.99 31.72 -22.70
CA ALA A 10 -34.63 32.14 -22.99
C ALA A 10 -33.67 31.12 -22.37
N GLN A 11 -32.90 30.40 -23.19
CA GLN A 11 -31.81 29.59 -22.68
C GLN A 11 -30.72 30.52 -22.19
N ARG A 12 -30.61 30.64 -20.87
CA ARG A 12 -29.46 31.26 -20.21
C ARG A 12 -28.28 30.31 -20.39
N GLY A 13 -27.45 30.58 -21.40
CA GLY A 13 -26.18 29.89 -21.59
C GLY A 13 -25.21 30.22 -20.45
N PHE A 14 -24.26 29.31 -20.23
CA PHE A 14 -23.14 29.51 -19.30
C PHE A 14 -22.25 30.64 -19.82
N THR A 15 -21.91 31.58 -18.97
CA THR A 15 -21.00 32.68 -19.29
C THR A 15 -19.55 32.17 -19.30
N LEU A 16 -18.69 32.77 -20.13
CA LEU A 16 -17.26 32.43 -20.13
C LEU A 16 -16.59 32.71 -18.78
N ILE A 17 -17.09 33.71 -18.04
CA ILE A 17 -16.60 34.03 -16.71
C ILE A 17 -16.96 32.96 -15.68
N GLU A 18 -18.14 32.34 -15.79
CA GLU A 18 -18.49 31.20 -14.95
C GLU A 18 -17.50 30.07 -15.19
N LEU A 19 -17.26 29.67 -16.44
CA LEU A 19 -16.32 28.58 -16.73
C LEU A 19 -14.90 28.88 -16.21
N ALA A 20 -14.45 30.13 -16.35
CA ALA A 20 -13.14 30.57 -15.86
C ALA A 20 -13.00 30.48 -14.33
N ILE A 21 -14.06 30.82 -13.58
CA ILE A 21 -14.05 30.70 -12.12
C ILE A 21 -14.06 29.23 -11.70
N ILE A 22 -14.81 28.36 -12.38
CA ILE A 22 -14.82 26.92 -12.08
C ILE A 22 -13.42 26.31 -12.24
N ILE A 23 -12.72 26.57 -13.35
CA ILE A 23 -11.37 26.03 -13.54
C ILE A 23 -10.37 26.61 -12.54
N ALA A 24 -10.54 27.85 -12.11
CA ALA A 24 -9.70 28.47 -11.09
C ALA A 24 -9.89 27.76 -9.73
N VAL A 25 -11.13 27.48 -9.32
CA VAL A 25 -11.43 26.76 -8.08
C VAL A 25 -10.95 25.30 -8.16
N LEU A 26 -11.22 24.60 -9.27
CA LEU A 26 -10.73 23.23 -9.49
C LEU A 26 -9.20 23.17 -9.50
N GLY A 27 -8.53 24.19 -10.03
CA GLY A 27 -7.06 24.30 -10.00
C GLY A 27 -6.52 24.38 -8.57
N ILE A 28 -7.14 25.19 -7.70
CA ILE A 28 -6.75 25.31 -6.29
C ILE A 28 -6.99 23.99 -5.54
N LEU A 29 -8.19 23.39 -5.70
CA LEU A 29 -8.52 22.11 -5.06
C LEU A 29 -7.61 20.97 -5.55
N GLY A 30 -7.29 20.94 -6.85
CA GLY A 30 -6.37 19.99 -7.44
C GLY A 30 -4.95 20.11 -6.90
N ALA A 31 -4.44 21.34 -6.75
CA ALA A 31 -3.11 21.59 -6.21
C ALA A 31 -2.97 21.10 -4.75
N VAL A 32 -3.95 21.40 -3.90
CA VAL A 32 -3.97 20.93 -2.50
C VAL A 32 -4.12 19.40 -2.44
N GLY A 33 -5.00 18.83 -3.28
CA GLY A 33 -5.20 17.39 -3.37
C GLY A 33 -3.94 16.63 -3.80
N ALA A 34 -3.18 17.18 -4.75
CA ALA A 34 -1.95 16.56 -5.25
C ALA A 34 -0.90 16.36 -4.14
N VAL A 35 -0.65 17.39 -3.31
CA VAL A 35 0.31 17.29 -2.19
C VAL A 35 -0.16 16.25 -1.17
N LYS A 36 -1.46 16.23 -0.85
CA LYS A 36 -2.02 15.28 0.11
C LYS A 36 -1.94 13.84 -0.38
N ILE A 37 -2.23 13.59 -1.65
CA ILE A 37 -2.16 12.25 -2.24
C ILE A 37 -0.71 11.73 -2.26
N ALA A 38 0.27 12.61 -2.54
CA ALA A 38 1.68 12.23 -2.49
C ALA A 38 2.09 11.72 -1.10
N SER A 39 1.75 12.44 -0.02
CA SER A 39 2.07 12.00 1.34
C SER A 39 1.30 10.74 1.74
N MET A 40 0.03 10.62 1.36
CA MET A 40 -0.78 9.43 1.65
C MET A 40 -0.24 8.18 0.96
N ASN A 41 0.32 8.31 -0.24
CA ASN A 41 0.97 7.19 -0.93
C ASN A 41 2.23 6.74 -0.20
N GLU A 42 3.03 7.66 0.33
CA GLU A 42 4.21 7.34 1.15
C GLU A 42 3.82 6.64 2.46
N ASP A 43 2.81 7.16 3.16
CA ASP A 43 2.27 6.57 4.39
C ASP A 43 1.70 5.17 4.13
N ALA A 44 0.94 4.99 3.03
CA ALA A 44 0.38 3.71 2.65
C ALA A 44 1.48 2.67 2.32
N LYS A 45 2.55 3.10 1.64
CA LYS A 45 3.72 2.25 1.41
C LYS A 45 4.34 1.80 2.72
N LYS A 46 4.67 2.75 3.61
CA LYS A 46 5.27 2.44 4.92
C LYS A 46 4.38 1.52 5.78
N ALA A 47 3.07 1.72 5.76
CA ALA A 47 2.12 0.85 6.44
C ALA A 47 2.10 -0.57 5.84
N GLY A 48 2.16 -0.69 4.52
CA GLY A 48 2.30 -1.96 3.81
C GLY A 48 3.60 -2.69 4.18
N GLU A 49 4.72 -1.96 4.25
CA GLU A 49 6.01 -2.50 4.66
C GLU A 49 6.00 -3.02 6.09
N LEU A 50 5.43 -2.25 7.03
CA LEU A 50 5.32 -2.66 8.43
C LEU A 50 4.46 -3.93 8.57
N THR A 51 3.38 -4.01 7.79
CA THR A 51 2.52 -5.20 7.76
C THR A 51 3.27 -6.41 7.23
N ALA A 52 4.03 -6.26 6.14
CA ALA A 52 4.85 -7.33 5.57
C ALA A 52 5.89 -7.86 6.58
N VAL A 53 6.57 -6.97 7.30
CA VAL A 53 7.54 -7.36 8.34
C VAL A 53 6.86 -8.06 9.52
N SER A 54 5.71 -7.57 9.97
CA SER A 54 4.93 -8.19 11.04
C SER A 54 4.49 -9.61 10.66
N ASN A 55 3.98 -9.78 9.44
CA ASN A 55 3.59 -11.08 8.92
C ASN A 55 4.80 -12.01 8.83
N ALA A 56 5.95 -11.52 8.35
CA ALA A 56 7.17 -12.33 8.22
C ALA A 56 7.70 -12.78 9.58
N ARG A 57 7.59 -11.94 10.61
CA ARG A 57 7.94 -12.31 11.99
C ARG A 57 7.05 -13.44 12.51
N SER A 58 5.75 -13.35 12.28
CA SER A 58 4.79 -14.40 12.67
C SER A 58 5.06 -15.70 11.92
N ALA A 59 5.25 -15.62 10.60
CA ALA A 59 5.57 -16.76 9.75
C ALA A 59 6.89 -17.44 10.16
N LEU A 60 7.92 -16.66 10.49
CA LEU A 60 9.18 -17.16 11.01
C LEU A 60 9.00 -17.87 12.35
N ALA A 61 8.23 -17.30 13.28
CA ALA A 61 7.97 -17.93 14.57
C ALA A 61 7.27 -19.29 14.40
N MET A 62 6.32 -19.39 13.47
CA MET A 62 5.65 -20.64 13.12
C MET A 62 6.61 -21.64 12.47
N ALA A 63 7.48 -21.18 11.57
CA ALA A 63 8.49 -22.01 10.93
C ALA A 63 9.50 -22.58 11.93
N VAL A 64 9.97 -21.76 12.88
CA VAL A 64 10.84 -22.20 13.99
C VAL A 64 10.14 -23.25 14.85
N ALA A 65 8.89 -23.01 15.24
CA ALA A 65 8.12 -23.95 16.05
C ALA A 65 7.92 -25.30 15.33
N LYS A 66 7.65 -25.26 14.02
CA LYS A 66 7.47 -26.47 13.20
C LYS A 66 8.78 -27.21 12.93
N ALA A 67 9.91 -26.49 12.86
CA ALA A 67 11.20 -27.07 12.55
C ALA A 67 11.74 -27.98 13.67
N ASN A 68 11.26 -27.86 14.92
CA ASN A 68 11.64 -28.73 16.04
C ASN A 68 13.18 -28.91 16.19
N GLY A 69 13.94 -27.82 16.09
CA GLY A 69 15.40 -27.83 16.16
C GLY A 69 16.13 -28.07 14.83
N ALA A 70 15.40 -28.36 13.75
CA ALA A 70 15.95 -28.34 12.40
C ALA A 70 16.17 -26.90 11.89
N LYS A 71 16.95 -26.75 10.82
CA LYS A 71 17.18 -25.46 10.18
C LYS A 71 15.89 -24.94 9.53
N VAL A 72 15.55 -23.68 9.82
CA VAL A 72 14.51 -22.91 9.11
C VAL A 72 15.03 -22.54 7.72
N THR A 73 14.17 -22.59 6.71
CA THR A 73 14.50 -22.34 5.30
C THR A 73 13.59 -21.26 4.73
N PRO A 74 13.96 -20.59 3.63
CA PRO A 74 13.07 -19.61 2.99
C PRO A 74 11.70 -20.19 2.63
N THR A 75 11.65 -21.44 2.15
CA THR A 75 10.42 -22.13 1.77
C THR A 75 9.48 -22.31 2.96
N ASN A 76 9.97 -22.77 4.11
CA ASN A 76 9.09 -23.02 5.25
C ASN A 76 8.60 -21.73 5.93
N VAL A 77 9.33 -20.61 5.81
CA VAL A 77 8.80 -19.30 6.21
C VAL A 77 7.76 -18.81 5.19
N ALA A 78 8.02 -18.97 3.90
CA ALA A 78 7.10 -18.59 2.82
C ALA A 78 5.76 -19.35 2.90
N ASP A 79 5.77 -20.64 3.26
CA ASP A 79 4.56 -21.45 3.43
C ASP A 79 3.64 -20.96 4.56
N ASN A 80 4.16 -20.17 5.50
CA ASN A 80 3.40 -19.56 6.60
C ASN A 80 3.13 -18.06 6.35
N MET A 81 3.45 -17.55 5.15
CA MET A 81 3.12 -16.20 4.70
C MET A 81 1.88 -16.25 3.82
N ASP A 82 0.99 -15.26 3.95
CA ASP A 82 -0.03 -15.02 2.94
C ASP A 82 0.70 -14.70 1.63
N GLY A 83 0.49 -15.50 0.58
CA GLY A 83 1.30 -15.59 -0.65
C GLY A 83 1.47 -14.32 -1.51
N THR A 84 1.15 -13.15 -0.97
CA THR A 84 1.40 -11.82 -1.54
C THR A 84 2.83 -11.31 -1.34
N THR A 85 3.65 -11.94 -0.50
CA THR A 85 5.04 -11.52 -0.22
C THR A 85 5.98 -12.71 -0.38
N ALA A 86 6.96 -12.62 -1.28
CA ALA A 86 7.92 -13.69 -1.47
C ALA A 86 9.06 -13.58 -0.46
N VAL A 87 9.36 -14.66 0.27
CA VAL A 87 10.58 -14.74 1.08
C VAL A 87 11.74 -15.18 0.19
N SER A 88 12.73 -14.31 -0.01
CA SER A 88 13.88 -14.60 -0.87
C SER A 88 15.10 -15.11 -0.10
N GLY A 89 15.12 -14.99 1.22
CA GLY A 89 16.23 -15.49 2.02
C GLY A 89 15.92 -15.59 3.50
N VAL A 90 16.62 -16.50 4.19
CA VAL A 90 16.62 -16.63 5.65
C VAL A 90 18.06 -16.88 6.08
N ASP A 91 18.67 -15.90 6.74
CA ASP A 91 20.01 -16.02 7.34
C ASP A 91 19.90 -16.37 8.82
N ILE A 92 20.88 -17.09 9.36
CA ILE A 92 20.97 -17.41 10.80
C ILE A 92 22.32 -16.92 11.32
N THR A 93 22.29 -15.99 12.26
CA THR A 93 23.49 -15.36 12.86
C THR A 93 23.37 -15.46 14.37
N TRP A 94 24.21 -16.31 15.00
CA TRP A 94 24.24 -16.49 16.47
C TRP A 94 22.87 -16.75 17.08
N GLY A 95 22.11 -17.68 16.50
CA GLY A 95 20.73 -17.99 16.90
C GLY A 95 19.69 -17.00 16.38
N LYS A 96 20.06 -15.81 15.89
CA LYS A 96 19.09 -14.87 15.32
C LYS A 96 18.79 -15.21 13.86
N TYR A 97 17.53 -15.37 13.50
CA TYR A 97 17.09 -15.42 12.12
C TYR A 97 17.08 -14.02 11.53
N LYS A 98 17.28 -13.89 10.22
CA LYS A 98 17.04 -12.69 9.42
C LYS A 98 16.27 -13.13 8.20
N VAL A 99 15.03 -12.65 8.04
CA VAL A 99 14.22 -12.93 6.85
C VAL A 99 14.38 -11.80 5.85
N THR A 100 14.62 -12.14 4.58
CA THR A 100 14.70 -11.21 3.46
C THR A 100 13.44 -11.38 2.61
N LEU A 101 12.66 -10.32 2.48
CA LEU A 101 11.44 -10.29 1.68
C LEU A 101 11.72 -9.68 0.30
N THR A 102 11.10 -10.20 -0.74
CA THR A 102 11.16 -9.68 -2.11
C THR A 102 9.75 -9.44 -2.60
N GLY A 103 9.54 -8.27 -3.22
CA GLY A 103 8.25 -7.91 -3.81
C GLY A 103 7.48 -6.77 -3.13
N SER A 104 8.07 -6.02 -2.19
CA SER A 104 7.53 -4.70 -1.89
C SER A 104 7.96 -3.73 -2.98
N GLN A 105 7.00 -3.03 -3.60
CA GLN A 105 7.29 -1.92 -4.51
C GLN A 105 8.20 -0.93 -3.76
N THR A 106 9.49 -0.94 -4.09
CA THR A 106 10.66 -0.42 -3.35
C THR A 106 11.16 -1.33 -2.21
N ASP A 107 12.16 -2.15 -2.54
CA ASP A 107 13.21 -2.73 -1.67
C ASP A 107 12.92 -2.81 -0.16
N VAL A 108 12.01 -3.72 0.24
CA VAL A 108 11.88 -4.10 1.65
C VAL A 108 13.02 -5.03 2.04
N THR A 109 14.13 -4.43 2.48
CA THR A 109 15.11 -5.13 3.32
C THR A 109 14.62 -5.14 4.78
N GLY A 110 13.42 -5.66 5.00
CA GLY A 110 12.79 -5.78 6.31
C GLY A 110 13.31 -7.03 7.03
N VAL A 111 14.39 -6.89 7.80
CA VAL A 111 14.99 -8.01 8.53
C VAL A 111 14.15 -8.36 9.75
N ALA A 112 13.28 -9.36 9.62
CA ALA A 112 12.61 -9.96 10.78
C ALA A 112 13.65 -10.81 11.55
N THR A 113 13.90 -10.47 12.82
CA THR A 113 14.77 -11.26 13.71
C THR A 113 14.00 -11.99 14.79
N ALA A 114 14.26 -13.30 14.92
CA ALA A 114 13.83 -14.13 16.05
C ALA A 114 15.05 -14.90 16.57
N SER A 115 15.18 -15.13 17.87
CA SER A 115 16.34 -15.84 18.45
C SER A 115 15.99 -17.31 18.71
N TYR A 116 16.83 -18.22 18.22
CA TYR A 116 16.90 -19.63 18.52
C TYR A 116 18.03 -19.86 19.53
N THR A 117 17.71 -20.51 20.64
CA THR A 117 18.68 -21.05 21.59
C THR A 117 18.57 -22.57 21.47
N PRO A 118 19.68 -23.30 21.23
CA PRO A 118 19.65 -24.75 21.13
C PRO A 118 19.20 -25.41 22.43
#